data_AF-X1EQC8-F1
#
_entry.id   AF-X1EQC8-F1
#
_cell.length_a   1.000
_cell.length_b   1.000
_cell.length_c   1.000
_cell.angle_alpha   90.00
_cell.angle_beta   90.00
_cell.angle_gamma   90.00
#
_symmetry.space_group_name_H-M   'P 1'
#
loop_
_entity.id
_entity.type
_entity.pdbx_description
1 polymer ?
#
loop_
_entity_poly.entity_id
_entity_poly.type
_entity_poly.pdbx_seq_one_letter_code
_entity_poly.pdbx_strand_id
1 'polypeptide(L)'
;EMSELRTILRNADSRTLVLGDELCRGTESVSGTSLTVATITELTERKTSFIFSTHMHHLVTNPYIVELPKNSLRICHLVLRYDETTKALIYDRRLKEGHGESIYGLEVAMSLSIDPAFIRKASEIRRSVVNQGDQFLSTRKSKYNKKVYMDSCTVCGRKPQGIGELHTHHINEQAKADENGYIEHYHKDSSFNLITLCESCHKSLHSNGLKIITQQTPSGKIVKIPIDSNKLK
;
A
#
# COMPACT_ATOMS: atom_id res chain seq x y z
N GLU A 1 9.36 21.69 -15.15
CA GLU A 1 8.74 20.95 -14.03
C GLU A 1 9.09 21.47 -12.63
N MET A 2 10.23 21.12 -12.00
CA MET A 2 10.48 21.50 -10.58
C MET A 2 10.48 23.02 -10.32
N SER A 3 10.95 23.82 -11.28
CA SER A 3 10.87 25.29 -11.22
C SER A 3 9.43 25.81 -11.30
N GLU A 4 8.56 25.14 -12.08
CA GLU A 4 7.13 25.48 -12.18
C GLU A 4 6.42 25.10 -10.89
N LEU A 5 6.69 23.89 -10.36
CA LEU A 5 6.16 23.45 -9.06
C LEU A 5 6.55 24.43 -7.95
N ARG A 6 7.82 24.87 -7.89
CA ARG A 6 8.26 25.92 -6.97
C ARG A 6 7.45 27.20 -7.12
N THR A 7 7.15 27.61 -8.36
CA THR A 7 6.37 28.83 -8.64
C THR A 7 4.92 28.68 -8.18
N ILE A 8 4.30 27.52 -8.45
CA ILE A 8 2.96 27.17 -7.98
C ILE A 8 2.92 27.24 -6.45
N LEU A 9 3.81 26.52 -5.76
CA LEU A 9 3.85 26.48 -4.30
C LEU A 9 4.18 27.85 -3.67
N ARG A 10 4.92 28.71 -4.35
CA ARG A 10 5.22 30.06 -3.85
C ARG A 10 4.02 31.00 -3.94
N ASN A 11 3.23 30.88 -5.00
CA ASN A 11 2.20 31.88 -5.32
C ASN A 11 0.76 31.39 -5.03
N ALA A 12 0.54 30.09 -4.87
CA ALA A 12 -0.78 29.51 -4.69
C ALA A 12 -1.43 29.98 -3.37
N ASP A 13 -2.63 30.55 -3.51
CA ASP A 13 -3.53 30.95 -2.43
C ASP A 13 -4.97 30.44 -2.70
N SER A 14 -5.89 30.77 -1.79
CA SER A 14 -7.30 30.38 -1.89
C SER A 14 -8.07 30.99 -3.07
N ARG A 15 -7.46 31.90 -3.83
CA ARG A 15 -8.02 32.52 -5.06
C ARG A 15 -7.34 32.00 -6.31
N THR A 16 -6.40 31.08 -6.18
CA THR A 16 -5.63 30.51 -7.28
C THR A 16 -6.29 29.22 -7.77
N LEU A 17 -6.33 29.04 -9.10
CA LEU A 17 -6.64 27.77 -9.74
C LEU A 17 -5.37 27.18 -10.35
N VAL A 18 -4.96 26.00 -9.86
CA VAL A 18 -3.81 25.26 -10.37
C VAL A 18 -4.28 24.16 -11.31
N LEU A 19 -3.76 24.13 -12.53
CA LEU A 19 -3.98 23.05 -13.48
C LEU A 19 -2.63 22.39 -13.75
N GLY A 20 -2.51 21.09 -13.51
CA GLY A 20 -1.28 20.36 -13.78
C GLY A 20 -1.56 19.05 -14.51
N ASP A 21 -0.66 18.71 -15.42
CA ASP A 21 -0.69 17.48 -16.17
C ASP A 21 0.56 16.65 -15.88
N GLU A 22 0.36 15.40 -15.45
CA GLU A 22 1.41 14.43 -15.13
C GLU A 22 2.57 14.97 -14.28
N LEU A 23 2.24 15.57 -13.13
CA LEU A 23 3.23 16.14 -12.21
C LEU A 23 4.32 15.12 -11.81
N CYS A 24 5.58 15.55 -11.92
CA CYS A 24 6.79 14.81 -11.57
C CYS A 24 7.03 13.53 -12.40
N ARG A 25 6.54 13.47 -13.65
CA ARG A 25 6.70 12.29 -14.52
C ARG A 25 8.16 11.94 -14.85
N GLY A 26 9.05 12.94 -14.89
CA GLY A 26 10.46 12.74 -15.26
C GLY A 26 11.36 12.20 -14.14
N THR A 27 10.83 11.94 -12.95
CA THR A 27 11.57 11.55 -11.75
C THR A 27 11.36 10.07 -11.41
N GLU A 28 12.24 9.46 -10.61
CA GLU A 28 11.98 8.11 -10.12
C GLU A 28 10.62 7.99 -9.41
N SER A 29 9.94 6.86 -9.60
CA SER A 29 8.55 6.66 -9.18
C SER A 29 8.27 6.99 -7.71
N VAL A 30 9.19 6.63 -6.80
CA VAL A 30 9.04 6.89 -5.36
C VAL A 30 9.07 8.39 -5.06
N SER A 31 10.06 9.11 -5.61
CA SER A 31 10.20 10.55 -5.41
C SER A 31 9.10 11.33 -6.11
N GLY A 32 8.72 10.94 -7.34
CA GLY A 32 7.59 11.52 -8.06
C GLY A 32 6.27 11.37 -7.30
N THR A 33 6.03 10.18 -6.71
CA THR A 33 4.85 9.93 -5.86
C THR A 33 4.88 10.85 -4.64
N SER A 34 6.01 10.90 -3.95
CA SER A 34 6.16 11.65 -2.71
C SER A 34 5.96 13.15 -2.92
N LEU A 35 6.55 13.71 -3.97
CA LEU A 35 6.39 15.13 -4.35
C LEU A 35 4.95 15.45 -4.75
N THR A 36 4.30 14.57 -5.49
CA THR A 36 2.91 14.76 -5.92
C THR A 36 1.95 14.75 -4.73
N VAL A 37 2.09 13.77 -3.83
CA VAL A 37 1.30 13.69 -2.60
C VAL A 37 1.50 14.93 -1.74
N ALA A 38 2.75 15.33 -1.49
CA ALA A 38 3.06 16.53 -0.71
C ALA A 38 2.47 17.80 -1.34
N THR A 39 2.50 17.92 -2.67
CA THR A 39 1.91 19.04 -3.40
C THR A 39 0.39 19.09 -3.22
N ILE A 40 -0.29 17.95 -3.34
CA ILE A 40 -1.74 17.86 -3.14
C ILE A 40 -2.11 18.25 -1.70
N THR A 41 -1.37 17.74 -0.71
CA THR A 41 -1.58 18.07 0.71
C THR A 41 -1.42 19.56 0.95
N GLU A 42 -0.32 20.17 0.51
CA GLU A 42 -0.05 21.59 0.68
C GLU A 42 -1.13 22.49 0.03
N LEU A 43 -1.52 22.19 -1.22
CA LEU A 43 -2.56 22.95 -1.91
C LEU A 43 -3.92 22.81 -1.23
N THR A 44 -4.22 21.63 -0.69
CA THR A 44 -5.44 21.37 0.08
C THR A 44 -5.47 22.19 1.37
N GLU A 45 -4.37 22.22 2.13
CA GLU A 45 -4.24 22.99 3.37
C GLU A 45 -4.40 24.50 3.13
N ARG A 46 -3.85 24.99 2.02
CA ARG A 46 -3.98 26.40 1.59
C ARG A 46 -5.37 26.76 1.05
N LYS A 47 -6.25 25.76 0.90
CA LYS A 47 -7.58 25.90 0.26
C LYS A 47 -7.49 26.42 -1.17
N THR A 48 -6.40 26.09 -1.86
CA THR A 48 -6.21 26.40 -3.28
C THR A 48 -7.11 25.51 -4.12
N SER A 49 -7.71 26.04 -5.18
CA SER A 49 -8.43 25.19 -6.15
C SER A 49 -7.44 24.53 -7.10
N PHE A 50 -7.57 23.23 -7.35
CA PHE A 50 -6.66 22.53 -8.26
C PHE A 50 -7.32 21.39 -9.04
N ILE A 51 -6.78 21.10 -10.22
CA ILE A 51 -7.09 19.93 -11.04
C ILE A 51 -5.76 19.33 -11.52
N PHE A 52 -5.57 18.04 -11.24
CA PHE A 52 -4.40 17.29 -11.70
C PHE A 52 -4.82 16.06 -12.49
N SER A 53 -4.21 15.86 -13.66
CA SER A 53 -4.20 14.58 -14.37
C SER A 53 -2.95 13.78 -14.00
N THR A 54 -3.13 12.48 -13.79
CA THR A 54 -2.02 11.58 -13.42
C THR A 54 -2.32 10.15 -13.86
N HIS A 55 -1.26 9.42 -14.22
CA HIS A 55 -1.31 7.96 -14.44
C HIS A 55 -1.02 7.16 -13.15
N MET A 56 -0.82 7.84 -12.03
CA MET A 56 -0.41 7.24 -10.76
C MET A 56 -1.63 6.74 -9.97
N HIS A 57 -2.16 5.60 -10.38
CA HIS A 57 -3.35 4.99 -9.76
C HIS A 57 -3.18 4.65 -8.28
N HIS A 58 -1.97 4.52 -7.75
CA HIS A 58 -1.72 4.20 -6.34
C HIS A 58 -1.85 5.41 -5.39
N LEU A 59 -1.94 6.64 -5.91
CA LEU A 59 -2.07 7.84 -5.09
C LEU A 59 -3.33 7.83 -4.23
N VAL A 60 -4.43 7.29 -4.75
CA VAL A 60 -5.72 7.22 -4.03
C VAL A 60 -5.66 6.40 -2.75
N THR A 61 -4.78 5.40 -2.72
CA THR A 61 -4.60 4.52 -1.56
C THR A 61 -3.47 5.00 -0.64
N ASN A 62 -2.80 6.10 -0.98
CA ASN A 62 -1.72 6.63 -0.18
C ASN A 62 -2.27 7.16 1.17
N PRO A 63 -1.69 6.77 2.33
CA PRO A 63 -2.19 7.19 3.64
C PRO A 63 -2.37 8.70 3.79
N TYR A 64 -1.42 9.50 3.29
CA TYR A 64 -1.47 10.96 3.39
C TYR A 64 -2.62 11.56 2.57
N ILE A 65 -3.05 10.90 1.49
CA ILE A 65 -4.21 11.31 0.68
C ILE A 65 -5.51 10.88 1.37
N VAL A 66 -5.54 9.66 1.93
CA VAL A 66 -6.72 9.11 2.63
C VAL A 66 -7.03 9.90 3.91
N GLU A 67 -6.01 10.43 4.58
CA GLU A 67 -6.15 11.22 5.81
C GLU A 67 -6.59 12.68 5.57
N LEU A 68 -6.63 13.15 4.32
CA LEU A 68 -7.11 14.50 4.00
C LEU A 68 -8.57 14.70 4.46
N PRO A 69 -8.97 15.95 4.76
CA PRO A 69 -10.34 16.24 5.18
C PRO A 69 -11.37 15.67 4.20
N LYS A 70 -12.45 15.08 4.72
CA LYS A 70 -13.54 14.55 3.89
C LYS A 70 -14.04 15.64 2.93
N ASN A 71 -14.27 15.28 1.67
CA ASN A 71 -14.72 16.16 0.58
C ASN A 71 -13.69 17.21 0.10
N SER A 72 -12.44 17.17 0.56
CA SER A 72 -11.38 18.06 0.05
C SER A 72 -10.86 17.66 -1.34
N LEU A 73 -10.95 16.37 -1.68
CA LEU A 73 -10.49 15.84 -2.95
C LEU A 73 -11.62 15.06 -3.65
N ARG A 74 -11.75 15.28 -4.95
CA ARG A 74 -12.61 14.47 -5.83
C ARG A 74 -11.73 13.70 -6.79
N ILE A 75 -11.85 12.39 -6.78
CA ILE A 75 -11.13 11.51 -7.70
C ILE A 75 -12.07 11.15 -8.82
N CYS A 76 -11.63 11.41 -10.04
CA CYS A 76 -12.39 11.14 -11.25
C CYS A 76 -11.51 10.48 -12.31
N HIS A 77 -12.14 9.81 -13.26
CA HIS A 77 -11.50 9.25 -14.44
C HIS A 77 -12.32 9.53 -15.69
N LEU A 78 -11.64 9.56 -16.85
CA LEU A 78 -12.32 9.55 -18.14
C LEU A 78 -12.73 8.12 -18.47
N VAL A 79 -13.99 7.94 -18.89
CA VAL A 79 -14.52 6.62 -19.22
C VAL A 79 -13.99 6.16 -20.56
N LEU A 80 -13.49 4.94 -20.58
CA LEU A 80 -13.17 4.18 -21.77
C LEU A 80 -13.91 2.85 -21.71
N ARG A 81 -14.28 2.33 -22.89
CA ARG A 81 -14.91 1.02 -23.02
C ARG A 81 -14.32 0.31 -24.23
N TYR A 82 -13.82 -0.89 -24.04
CA TYR A 82 -13.49 -1.78 -25.16
C TYR A 82 -14.75 -2.49 -25.65
N ASP A 83 -15.02 -2.41 -26.95
CA ASP A 83 -16.09 -3.17 -27.60
C ASP A 83 -15.49 -4.42 -28.22
N GLU A 84 -15.77 -5.58 -27.63
CA GLU A 84 -15.27 -6.87 -28.11
C GLU A 84 -15.81 -7.24 -29.51
N THR A 85 -17.02 -6.77 -29.84
CA THR A 85 -17.69 -7.09 -31.11
C THR A 85 -17.02 -6.35 -32.26
N THR A 86 -16.76 -5.06 -32.09
CA THR A 86 -16.10 -4.23 -33.10
C THR A 86 -14.58 -4.22 -32.97
N LYS A 87 -14.03 -4.85 -31.92
CA LYS A 87 -12.61 -4.80 -31.53
C LYS A 87 -12.08 -3.36 -31.44
N ALA A 88 -12.92 -2.44 -31.00
CA ALA A 88 -12.62 -1.01 -31.00
C ALA A 88 -12.62 -0.45 -29.58
N LEU A 89 -11.70 0.47 -29.31
CA LEU A 89 -11.69 1.22 -28.07
C LEU A 89 -12.55 2.48 -28.21
N ILE A 90 -13.60 2.59 -27.40
CA ILE A 90 -14.54 3.71 -27.40
C ILE A 90 -14.15 4.68 -26.29
N TYR A 91 -13.83 5.91 -26.70
CA TYR A 91 -13.60 7.03 -25.80
C TYR A 91 -14.92 7.76 -25.55
N ASP A 92 -15.60 7.44 -24.45
CA ASP A 92 -16.88 8.08 -24.10
C ASP A 92 -16.70 9.58 -23.78
N ARG A 93 -15.46 10.02 -23.50
CA ARG A 93 -15.10 11.41 -23.11
C ARG A 93 -15.95 11.94 -21.94
N ARG A 94 -16.50 11.04 -21.13
CA ARG A 94 -17.28 11.36 -19.94
C ARG A 94 -16.40 11.21 -18.72
N LEU A 95 -16.44 12.20 -17.83
CA LEU A 95 -15.79 12.12 -16.54
C LEU A 95 -16.71 11.39 -15.56
N LYS A 96 -16.21 10.36 -14.87
CA LYS A 96 -16.91 9.63 -13.80
C LYS A 96 -16.13 9.68 -12.51
N GLU A 97 -16.83 9.61 -11.39
CA GLU A 97 -16.22 9.52 -10.07
C GLU A 97 -15.51 8.17 -9.86
N GLY A 98 -14.49 8.19 -9.01
CA GLY A 98 -13.66 7.03 -8.68
C GLY A 98 -12.38 6.96 -9.50
N HIS A 99 -11.48 6.09 -9.05
CA HIS A 99 -10.27 5.73 -9.77
C HIS A 99 -10.67 4.73 -10.86
N GLY A 100 -10.53 5.13 -12.13
CA GLY A 100 -10.86 4.28 -13.27
C GLY A 100 -10.03 3.00 -13.28
N GLU A 101 -10.39 2.07 -14.17
CA GLU A 101 -9.66 0.81 -14.29
C GLU A 101 -8.19 1.04 -14.69
N SER A 102 -7.28 0.26 -14.10
CA SER A 102 -5.84 0.35 -14.34
C SER A 102 -5.38 -0.33 -15.64
N ILE A 103 -6.31 -0.85 -16.45
CA ILE A 103 -6.02 -1.80 -17.55
C ILE A 103 -6.10 -1.12 -18.94
N TYR A 104 -5.75 0.15 -19.03
CA TYR A 104 -5.83 0.89 -20.30
C TYR A 104 -4.82 0.41 -21.37
N GLY A 105 -3.54 0.22 -21.00
CA GLY A 105 -2.46 0.05 -21.99
C GLY A 105 -2.57 -1.22 -22.84
N LEU A 106 -3.03 -2.33 -22.25
CA LEU A 106 -3.20 -3.60 -22.99
C LEU A 106 -4.47 -3.58 -23.87
N GLU A 107 -5.54 -2.93 -23.41
CA GLU A 107 -6.77 -2.77 -24.19
C GLU A 107 -6.55 -1.92 -25.44
N VAL A 108 -5.79 -0.83 -25.31
CA VAL A 108 -5.34 -0.04 -26.45
C VAL A 108 -4.53 -0.89 -27.42
N ALA A 109 -3.56 -1.66 -26.92
CA ALA A 109 -2.72 -2.52 -27.74
C ALA A 109 -3.53 -3.58 -28.51
N MET A 110 -4.59 -4.14 -27.88
CA MET A 110 -5.53 -5.05 -28.55
C MET A 110 -6.29 -4.38 -29.69
N SER A 111 -6.74 -3.13 -29.51
CA SER A 111 -7.45 -2.37 -30.55
C SER A 111 -6.56 -2.01 -31.75
N LEU A 112 -5.24 -1.95 -31.57
CA LEU A 112 -4.26 -1.66 -32.63
C LEU A 112 -3.88 -2.91 -33.46
N SER A 113 -4.57 -4.04 -33.27
CA SER A 113 -4.29 -5.30 -33.98
C SER A 113 -2.85 -5.79 -33.84
N ILE A 114 -2.23 -5.53 -32.69
CA ILE A 114 -0.92 -6.08 -32.33
C ILE A 114 -1.05 -7.61 -32.17
N ASP A 115 0.01 -8.35 -32.53
CA ASP A 115 0.05 -9.82 -32.48
C ASP A 115 -0.53 -10.37 -31.15
N PRO A 116 -1.58 -11.22 -31.20
CA PRO A 116 -2.16 -11.83 -30.02
C PRO A 116 -1.15 -12.57 -29.12
N ALA A 117 -0.10 -13.14 -29.71
CA ALA A 117 0.96 -13.79 -28.93
C ALA A 117 1.76 -12.77 -28.10
N PHE A 118 2.05 -11.60 -28.67
CA PHE A 118 2.68 -10.49 -27.95
C PHE A 118 1.77 -9.96 -26.85
N ILE A 119 0.48 -9.73 -27.12
CA ILE A 119 -0.49 -9.28 -26.12
C ILE A 119 -0.55 -10.24 -24.94
N ARG A 120 -0.66 -11.56 -25.21
CA ARG A 120 -0.63 -12.60 -24.16
C ARG A 120 0.63 -12.50 -23.30
N LYS A 121 1.80 -12.38 -23.94
CA LYS A 121 3.07 -12.24 -23.24
C LYS A 121 3.12 -10.97 -22.39
N ALA A 122 2.62 -9.84 -22.91
CA ALA A 122 2.55 -8.59 -22.17
C ALA A 122 1.59 -8.68 -20.97
N SER A 123 0.46 -9.38 -21.10
CA SER A 123 -0.44 -9.69 -19.98
C SER A 123 0.21 -10.59 -18.94
N GLU A 124 1.01 -11.58 -19.34
CA GLU A 124 1.79 -12.44 -18.43
C GLU A 124 2.84 -11.64 -17.66
N ILE A 125 3.65 -10.83 -18.36
CA ILE A 125 4.65 -9.95 -17.74
C ILE A 125 3.97 -8.98 -16.77
N ARG A 126 2.87 -8.34 -17.17
CA ARG A 126 2.11 -7.44 -16.29
C ARG A 126 1.64 -8.17 -15.03
N ARG A 127 1.09 -9.39 -15.14
CA ARG A 127 0.69 -10.17 -13.97
C ARG A 127 1.88 -10.43 -13.04
N SER A 128 3.06 -10.76 -13.58
CA SER A 128 4.27 -10.89 -12.75
C SER A 128 4.68 -9.58 -12.10
N VAL A 129 4.60 -8.45 -12.82
CA VAL A 129 4.99 -7.13 -12.30
C VAL A 129 3.99 -6.59 -11.29
N VAL A 130 2.68 -6.81 -11.45
CA VAL A 130 1.67 -6.42 -10.45
C VAL A 130 1.82 -7.27 -9.20
N ASN A 131 2.03 -8.58 -9.35
CA ASN A 131 2.34 -9.46 -8.22
C ASN A 131 3.68 -9.11 -7.55
N GLN A 132 4.60 -8.46 -8.27
CA GLN A 132 5.85 -7.90 -7.73
C GLN A 132 5.71 -6.44 -7.25
N GLY A 133 4.77 -5.65 -7.77
CA GLY A 133 4.47 -4.27 -7.36
C GLY A 133 3.66 -4.24 -6.07
N ASP A 134 2.91 -5.32 -5.82
CA ASP A 134 2.49 -5.74 -4.49
C ASP A 134 3.69 -6.11 -3.59
N GLN A 135 4.97 -6.02 -3.98
CA GLN A 135 6.06 -5.98 -3.00
C GLN A 135 6.17 -4.62 -2.28
N PHE A 136 5.59 -3.53 -2.83
CA PHE A 136 5.55 -2.25 -2.11
C PHE A 136 4.37 -2.14 -1.13
N LEU A 137 3.36 -3.02 -1.24
CA LEU A 137 2.29 -3.22 -0.26
C LEU A 137 1.97 -4.71 -0.09
N SER A 138 3.02 -5.52 0.07
CA SER A 138 2.88 -6.94 0.40
C SER A 138 2.42 -7.00 1.84
N THR A 139 1.11 -6.97 2.04
CA THR A 139 0.49 -7.43 3.28
C THR A 139 0.53 -8.96 3.26
N ARG A 140 1.75 -9.52 3.18
CA ARG A 140 1.98 -10.96 3.37
C ARG A 140 1.28 -11.33 4.67
N LYS A 141 0.32 -12.24 4.57
CA LYS A 141 -0.42 -12.72 5.73
C LYS A 141 0.30 -13.90 6.34
N SER A 142 0.14 -14.07 7.64
CA SER A 142 0.66 -15.25 8.32
C SER A 142 0.11 -16.53 7.67
N LYS A 143 0.97 -17.55 7.54
CA LYS A 143 0.56 -18.90 7.14
C LYS A 143 -0.48 -19.50 8.10
N TYR A 144 -0.43 -19.12 9.37
CA TYR A 144 -1.27 -19.65 10.44
C TYR A 144 -2.60 -18.91 10.55
N ASN A 145 -2.64 -17.60 10.26
CA ASN A 145 -3.87 -16.82 10.31
C ASN A 145 -3.89 -15.66 9.29
N LYS A 146 -4.85 -15.71 8.37
CA LYS A 146 -5.03 -14.69 7.32
C LYS A 146 -5.41 -13.29 7.85
N LYS A 147 -5.78 -13.16 9.13
CA LYS A 147 -6.05 -11.86 9.79
C LYS A 147 -4.77 -11.21 10.32
N VAL A 148 -3.64 -11.92 10.35
CA VAL A 148 -2.36 -11.41 10.84
C VAL A 148 -1.50 -10.97 9.66
N TYR A 149 -1.21 -9.68 9.61
CA TYR A 149 -0.39 -9.05 8.58
C TYR A 149 1.09 -9.05 8.98
N MET A 150 1.97 -9.25 8.00
CA MET A 150 3.42 -9.29 8.18
C MET A 150 4.06 -8.04 7.55
N ASP A 151 3.61 -6.87 7.99
CA ASP A 151 4.00 -5.56 7.50
C ASP A 151 5.22 -4.98 8.24
N SER A 152 5.41 -5.36 9.51
CA SER A 152 6.51 -4.92 10.34
C SER A 152 6.82 -5.90 11.48
N CYS A 153 8.06 -5.87 11.96
CA CYS A 153 8.46 -6.59 13.16
C CYS A 153 7.78 -5.96 14.39
N THR A 154 7.03 -6.74 15.16
CA THR A 154 6.34 -6.30 16.38
C THR A 154 7.32 -5.79 17.45
N VAL A 155 8.58 -6.24 17.42
CA VAL A 155 9.59 -5.86 18.43
C VAL A 155 10.36 -4.60 18.07
N CYS A 156 10.89 -4.51 16.85
CA CYS A 156 11.77 -3.40 16.46
C CYS A 156 11.16 -2.45 15.42
N GLY A 157 9.93 -2.71 14.96
CA GLY A 157 9.25 -1.90 13.95
C GLY A 157 9.84 -2.02 12.53
N ARG A 158 10.89 -2.83 12.32
CA ARG A 158 11.52 -3.00 11.01
C ARG A 158 10.52 -3.54 9.99
N LYS A 159 10.38 -2.85 8.87
CA LYS A 159 9.62 -3.29 7.70
C LYS A 159 10.46 -4.23 6.82
N PRO A 160 9.87 -5.25 6.18
CA PRO A 160 10.62 -6.15 5.31
C PRO A 160 11.08 -5.42 4.05
N GLN A 161 12.33 -5.62 3.63
CA GLN A 161 12.88 -5.10 2.37
C GLN A 161 12.77 -6.12 1.22
N GLY A 162 12.34 -7.35 1.51
CA GLY A 162 12.17 -8.43 0.56
C GLY A 162 11.26 -9.55 1.07
N ILE A 163 10.93 -10.50 0.18
CA ILE A 163 10.09 -11.65 0.51
C ILE A 163 10.83 -12.57 1.49
N GLY A 164 10.25 -12.78 2.68
CA GLY A 164 10.74 -13.78 3.63
C GLY A 164 11.46 -13.24 4.87
N GLU A 165 11.66 -11.92 5.00
CA GLU A 165 12.41 -11.31 6.13
C GLU A 165 11.68 -11.31 7.47
N LEU A 166 10.35 -11.48 7.45
CA LEU A 166 9.52 -11.58 8.64
C LEU A 166 8.95 -12.99 8.79
N HIS A 167 8.89 -13.47 10.04
CA HIS A 167 8.37 -14.77 10.42
C HIS A 167 7.22 -14.60 11.42
N THR A 168 6.20 -15.45 11.32
CA THR A 168 5.17 -15.51 12.36
C THR A 168 5.70 -16.36 13.51
N HIS A 169 5.57 -15.84 14.73
CA HIS A 169 5.93 -16.52 15.96
C HIS A 169 4.71 -16.67 16.86
N HIS A 170 4.56 -17.84 17.48
CA HIS A 170 3.50 -18.12 18.44
C HIS A 170 3.95 -17.70 19.84
N ILE A 171 3.23 -16.77 20.47
CA ILE A 171 3.54 -16.29 21.84
C ILE A 171 3.49 -17.46 22.82
N ASN A 172 2.40 -18.25 22.78
CA ASN A 172 2.33 -19.54 23.43
C ASN A 172 2.64 -20.64 22.43
N GLU A 173 3.67 -21.42 22.75
CA GLU A 173 4.22 -22.47 21.89
C GLU A 173 3.14 -23.46 21.43
N GLN A 174 3.23 -23.85 20.16
CA GLN A 174 2.27 -24.77 19.55
C GLN A 174 2.23 -26.15 20.25
N ALA A 175 3.30 -26.53 20.94
CA ALA A 175 3.38 -27.79 21.71
C ALA A 175 2.45 -27.82 22.92
N LYS A 176 1.94 -26.67 23.38
CA LYS A 176 0.95 -26.58 24.47
C LYS A 176 -0.49 -26.80 23.99
N ALA A 177 -0.69 -26.96 22.69
CA ALA A 177 -2.00 -27.18 22.12
C ALA A 177 -2.42 -28.65 22.24
N ASP A 178 -3.72 -28.90 22.44
CA ASP A 178 -4.31 -30.23 22.38
C ASP A 178 -4.39 -30.78 20.94
N GLU A 179 -4.95 -31.98 20.79
CA GLU A 179 -5.13 -32.65 19.49
C GLU A 179 -5.96 -31.83 18.48
N ASN A 180 -6.82 -30.93 18.98
CA ASN A 180 -7.65 -30.05 18.17
C ASN A 180 -6.99 -28.67 17.92
N GLY A 181 -5.76 -28.47 18.39
CA GLY A 181 -5.02 -27.22 18.22
C GLY A 181 -5.41 -26.11 19.20
N TYR A 182 -6.10 -26.42 20.30
CA TYR A 182 -6.49 -25.45 21.32
C TYR A 182 -5.49 -25.38 22.46
N ILE A 183 -5.15 -24.16 22.86
CA ILE A 183 -4.41 -23.84 24.08
C ILE A 183 -5.45 -23.26 25.05
N GLU A 184 -5.80 -24.04 26.08
CA GLU A 184 -6.85 -23.70 27.05
C GLU A 184 -8.19 -23.34 26.37
N HIS A 185 -8.50 -22.05 26.22
CA HIS A 185 -9.78 -21.55 25.71
C HIS A 185 -9.71 -20.98 24.29
N TYR A 186 -8.59 -21.14 23.57
CA TYR A 186 -8.43 -20.57 22.24
C TYR A 186 -7.54 -21.40 21.31
N HIS A 187 -7.80 -21.30 20.00
CA HIS A 187 -6.98 -22.00 19.01
C HIS A 187 -5.56 -21.40 18.93
N LYS A 188 -4.53 -22.23 18.80
CA LYS A 188 -3.12 -21.83 18.75
C LYS A 188 -2.82 -20.79 17.67
N ASP A 189 -3.55 -20.83 16.55
CA ASP A 189 -3.41 -19.89 15.44
C ASP A 189 -4.28 -18.63 15.57
N SER A 190 -4.87 -18.37 16.74
CA SER A 190 -5.63 -17.13 16.97
C SER A 190 -4.73 -15.90 16.79
N SER A 191 -5.27 -14.82 16.22
CA SER A 191 -4.48 -13.64 15.87
C SER A 191 -3.76 -12.99 17.05
N PHE A 192 -4.28 -13.15 18.28
CA PHE A 192 -3.66 -12.64 19.50
C PHE A 192 -2.58 -13.55 20.08
N ASN A 193 -2.42 -14.78 19.57
CA ASN A 193 -1.32 -15.68 19.93
C ASN A 193 -0.18 -15.62 18.90
N LEU A 194 -0.32 -14.80 17.85
CA LEU A 194 0.62 -14.69 16.75
C LEU A 194 1.22 -13.30 16.71
N ILE A 195 2.54 -13.21 16.51
CA ILE A 195 3.27 -11.97 16.28
C ILE A 195 4.19 -12.10 15.08
N THR A 196 4.63 -10.96 14.54
CA THR A 196 5.51 -10.91 13.37
C THR A 196 6.90 -10.47 13.82
N LEU A 197 7.93 -11.27 13.56
CA LEU A 197 9.31 -11.00 13.99
C LEU A 197 10.29 -11.07 12.82
N CYS A 198 11.28 -10.17 12.81
CA CYS A 198 12.46 -10.36 11.98
C CYS A 198 13.40 -11.41 12.60
N GLU A 199 14.30 -11.97 11.81
CA GLU A 199 15.21 -13.03 12.24
C GLU A 199 16.02 -12.67 13.51
N SER A 200 16.51 -11.43 13.60
CA SER A 200 17.28 -10.97 14.77
C SER A 200 16.45 -10.90 16.05
N CYS A 201 15.19 -10.45 15.95
CA CYS A 201 14.28 -10.39 17.09
C CYS A 201 13.77 -11.79 17.48
N HIS A 202 13.54 -12.66 16.50
CA HIS A 202 13.19 -14.06 16.75
C HIS A 202 14.30 -14.80 17.52
N LYS A 203 15.55 -14.67 17.08
CA LYS A 203 16.71 -15.23 17.79
C LYS A 203 16.82 -14.66 19.20
N SER A 204 16.70 -13.34 19.35
CA SER A 204 16.77 -12.67 20.66
C SER A 204 15.69 -13.14 21.63
N LEU A 205 14.50 -13.48 21.14
CA LEU A 205 13.41 -14.01 21.95
C LEU A 205 13.75 -15.38 22.53
N HIS A 206 14.31 -16.27 21.72
CA HIS A 206 14.70 -17.61 22.16
C HIS A 206 16.02 -17.63 22.95
N SER A 207 16.97 -16.73 22.65
CA SER A 207 18.30 -16.73 23.27
C SER A 207 18.42 -15.86 24.52
N ASN A 208 17.71 -14.74 24.60
CA ASN A 208 17.91 -13.71 25.64
C ASN A 208 16.76 -13.62 26.65
N GLY A 209 15.79 -14.55 26.62
CA GLY A 209 14.69 -14.59 27.59
C GLY A 209 13.74 -13.38 27.54
N LEU A 210 13.68 -12.70 26.39
CA LEU A 210 12.74 -11.59 26.14
C LEU A 210 11.29 -12.09 26.31
N LYS A 211 10.65 -11.70 27.41
CA LYS A 211 9.25 -12.08 27.69
C LYS A 211 8.29 -11.13 26.98
N ILE A 212 7.46 -11.69 26.11
CA ILE A 212 6.32 -10.98 25.54
C ILE A 212 5.22 -10.95 26.59
N ILE A 213 4.80 -9.74 27.00
CA ILE A 213 3.67 -9.55 27.91
C ILE A 213 2.48 -9.14 27.06
N THR A 214 1.36 -9.84 27.16
CA THR A 214 0.12 -9.39 26.52
C THR A 214 -0.77 -8.71 27.56
N GLN A 215 -1.34 -7.56 27.22
CA GLN A 215 -2.30 -6.87 28.06
C GLN A 215 -3.65 -6.84 27.34
N GLN A 216 -4.72 -7.18 28.06
CA GLN A 216 -6.07 -7.15 27.52
C GLN A 216 -6.64 -5.73 27.64
N THR A 217 -7.20 -5.21 26.55
CA THR A 217 -7.92 -3.93 26.50
C THR A 217 -9.35 -4.15 25.97
N PRO A 218 -10.27 -3.19 26.16
CA PRO A 218 -11.64 -3.27 25.63
C PRO A 218 -11.69 -3.45 24.10
N SER A 219 -10.64 -3.04 23.39
CA SER A 219 -10.51 -3.14 21.93
C SER A 219 -9.73 -4.39 21.47
N GLY A 220 -9.28 -5.25 22.39
CA GLY A 220 -8.51 -6.47 22.09
C GLY A 220 -7.24 -6.65 22.94
N LYS A 221 -6.51 -7.75 22.75
CA LYS A 221 -5.20 -7.97 23.39
C LYS A 221 -4.11 -7.17 22.66
N ILE A 222 -3.41 -6.30 23.37
CA ILE A 222 -2.22 -5.59 22.90
C ILE A 222 -0.96 -6.29 23.42
N VAL A 223 0.08 -6.32 22.59
CA VAL A 223 1.38 -6.87 22.94
C VAL A 223 2.25 -5.76 23.54
N LYS A 224 2.68 -5.92 24.79
CA LYS A 224 3.67 -5.08 25.46
C LYS A 224 4.99 -5.83 25.55
N ILE A 225 6.04 -5.21 25.03
CA ILE A 225 7.40 -5.70 25.18
C ILE A 225 8.05 -4.84 26.25
N PRO A 226 8.63 -5.41 27.33
CA PRO A 226 9.42 -4.64 28.26
C PRO A 226 10.64 -4.11 27.50
N ILE A 227 10.63 -2.81 27.20
CA ILE A 227 11.78 -2.12 26.62
C ILE A 227 12.81 -2.06 27.74
N ASP A 228 13.86 -2.86 27.61
CA ASP A 228 15.03 -2.74 28.47
C ASP A 228 15.72 -1.42 28.10
N SER A 229 15.49 -0.39 28.91
CA SER A 229 15.92 0.99 28.71
C SER A 229 17.45 1.21 28.67
N ASN A 230 18.24 0.13 28.63
CA ASN A 230 19.71 0.13 28.57
C ASN A 230 20.31 -0.21 27.20
N LYS A 231 19.50 -0.41 26.14
CA LYS A 231 20.01 -0.63 24.76
C LYS A 231 19.82 0.57 23.80
N LEU A 232 19.46 1.73 24.34
CA LEU A 232 19.51 3.02 23.64
C LEU A 232 20.72 3.82 24.14
N LYS A 233 21.92 3.36 23.79
CA LYS A 233 23.16 4.15 23.76
C LYS A 233 24.00 3.69 22.58
#